data_AF-A0A0G0RVB0-F1
#
_entry.id   AF-A0A0G0RVB0-F1
#
_cell.length_a   1.000
_cell.length_b   1.000
_cell.length_c   1.000
_cell.angle_alpha   90.00
_cell.angle_beta   90.00
_cell.angle_gamma   90.00
#
_symmetry.space_group_name_H-M   'P 1'
#
loop_
_entity.id
_entity.type
_entity.pdbx_description
1 polymer ?
#
loop_
_entity_poly.entity_id
_entity_poly.type
_entity_poly.pdbx_seq_one_letter_code
_entity_poly.pdbx_strand_id
1 'polypeptide(L)'
;MPIRIFIDVALFLAVLLLPPIFPMVMALFLLYHYESFYEIIFVGPIIDSLYGRPIANLYDFSHLMTFISASLFISSFFIKKRLKFYSNR
;
A
#
# COMPACT_ATOMS: atom_id res chain seq x y z
N MET A 1 16.03 -11.83 -3.78
CA MET A 1 15.84 -10.94 -4.94
C MET A 1 14.68 -11.36 -5.85
N PRO A 2 14.60 -12.59 -6.41
CA PRO A 2 13.53 -12.93 -7.38
C PRO A 2 12.13 -12.94 -6.76
N ILE A 3 12.00 -13.36 -5.49
CA ILE A 3 10.72 -13.38 -4.75
C ILE A 3 10.10 -11.99 -4.59
N ARG A 4 10.92 -10.93 -4.41
CA ARG A 4 10.41 -9.56 -4.28
C ARG A 4 9.78 -9.07 -5.58
N ILE A 5 10.50 -9.23 -6.69
CA ILE A 5 10.01 -8.85 -8.02
C ILE A 5 8.68 -9.57 -8.33
N PHE A 6 8.59 -10.86 -7.99
CA PHE A 6 7.36 -11.62 -8.19
C PHE A 6 6.18 -11.06 -7.38
N ILE A 7 6.43 -10.64 -6.14
CA ILE A 7 5.42 -10.04 -5.26
C ILE A 7 5.00 -8.66 -5.77
N ASP A 8 5.94 -7.85 -6.26
CA ASP A 8 5.64 -6.53 -6.81
C ASP A 8 4.79 -6.66 -8.07
N VAL A 9 5.12 -7.61 -8.95
CA VAL A 9 4.32 -7.94 -10.13
C VAL A 9 2.95 -8.47 -9.74
N ALA A 10 2.85 -9.36 -8.74
CA ALA A 10 1.58 -9.88 -8.26
C ALA A 10 0.70 -8.78 -7.67
N LEU A 11 1.29 -7.85 -6.92
CA LEU A 11 0.59 -6.71 -6.34
C LEU A 11 0.14 -5.72 -7.42
N PHE A 12 0.97 -5.48 -8.44
CA PHE A 12 0.59 -4.66 -9.59
C PHE A 12 -0.57 -5.28 -10.38
N LEU A 13 -0.52 -6.60 -10.63
CA LEU A 13 -1.62 -7.34 -11.25
C LEU A 13 -2.88 -7.28 -10.37
N ALA A 14 -2.74 -7.37 -9.05
CA ALA A 14 -3.88 -7.24 -8.14
C ALA A 14 -4.53 -5.85 -8.23
N VAL A 15 -3.75 -4.78 -8.36
CA VAL A 15 -4.28 -3.42 -8.56
C VAL A 15 -5.08 -3.31 -9.87
N LEU A 16 -4.63 -3.98 -10.93
CA LEU A 16 -5.29 -3.95 -12.24
C LEU A 16 -6.54 -4.81 -12.33
N LEU A 17 -6.55 -5.99 -11.72
CA LEU A 17 -7.58 -7.02 -11.93
C LEU A 17 -8.61 -7.08 -10.80
N LEU A 18 -8.24 -6.76 -9.57
CA LEU A 18 -9.09 -6.95 -8.40
C LEU A 18 -9.73 -5.64 -7.93
N PRO A 19 -10.86 -5.73 -7.21
CA PRO A 19 -11.43 -4.57 -6.52
C PRO A 19 -10.40 -3.91 -5.58
N PRO A 20 -10.42 -2.57 -5.42
CA PRO A 20 -9.39 -1.78 -4.70
C PRO A 20 -9.04 -2.26 -3.28
N ILE A 21 -9.98 -2.95 -2.63
CA ILE A 21 -9.83 -3.46 -1.25
C ILE A 21 -8.76 -4.56 -1.19
N PHE A 22 -8.70 -5.44 -2.18
CA PHE A 22 -7.77 -6.56 -2.20
C PHE A 22 -6.30 -6.14 -2.28
N PRO A 23 -5.86 -5.30 -3.24
CA PRO A 23 -4.48 -4.84 -3.31
C PRO A 23 -4.10 -4.01 -2.08
N MET A 24 -5.05 -3.29 -1.44
CA MET A 24 -4.79 -2.58 -0.19
C MET A 24 -4.51 -3.52 0.99
N VAL A 25 -5.32 -4.55 1.17
CA VAL A 25 -5.10 -5.56 2.23
C VAL A 25 -3.77 -6.29 1.99
N MET A 26 -3.49 -6.65 0.74
CA MET A 26 -2.22 -7.28 0.35
C MET A 26 -1.03 -6.36 0.62
N ALA A 27 -1.12 -5.08 0.24
CA ALA A 27 -0.08 -4.08 0.50
C ALA A 27 0.17 -3.93 2.01
N LEU A 28 -0.88 -3.93 2.84
CA LEU A 28 -0.78 -3.83 4.29
C LEU A 28 -0.08 -5.05 4.90
N PHE A 29 -0.40 -6.26 4.42
CA PHE A 29 0.28 -7.48 4.84
C PHE A 29 1.78 -7.47 4.45
N LEU A 30 2.09 -7.06 3.23
CA LEU A 30 3.46 -6.94 2.74
C LEU A 30 4.26 -5.87 3.47
N LEU A 31 3.62 -4.75 3.81
CA LEU A 31 4.20 -3.68 4.62
C LEU A 31 4.62 -4.19 6.00
N TYR A 32 3.87 -5.13 6.59
CA TYR A 32 4.24 -5.73 7.87
C TYR A 32 5.33 -6.80 7.71
N HIS A 33 5.25 -7.64 6.69
CA HIS A 33 6.16 -8.76 6.46
C HIS A 33 7.57 -8.32 6.02
N TYR A 34 7.67 -7.32 5.14
CA TYR A 34 8.94 -6.82 4.65
C TYR A 34 9.42 -5.62 5.45
N GLU A 35 10.70 -5.58 5.85
CA GLU A 35 11.24 -4.44 6.61
C GLU A 35 11.06 -3.10 5.87
N SER A 36 11.24 -3.11 4.55
CA SER A 36 11.25 -1.94 3.70
C SER A 36 10.43 -2.21 2.44
N PHE A 37 9.18 -1.73 2.43
CA PHE A 37 8.23 -1.88 1.32
C PHE A 37 7.72 -0.49 0.93
N TYR A 38 8.52 0.21 0.12
CA TYR A 38 8.23 1.58 -0.35
C TYR A 38 7.18 1.59 -1.47
N GLU A 39 6.95 0.44 -2.08
CA GLU A 39 6.05 0.21 -3.20
C GLU A 39 4.61 0.60 -2.85
N ILE A 40 4.22 0.50 -1.56
CA ILE A 40 2.91 0.95 -1.06
C ILE A 40 2.59 2.41 -1.39
N ILE A 41 3.61 3.27 -1.50
CA ILE A 41 3.45 4.70 -1.82
C ILE A 41 2.87 4.87 -3.22
N PHE A 42 3.18 3.96 -4.14
CA PHE A 42 2.70 3.98 -5.52
C PHE A 42 1.34 3.31 -5.68
N VAL A 43 0.97 2.40 -4.77
CA VAL A 43 -0.30 1.66 -4.83
C VAL A 43 -1.51 2.58 -4.76
N GLY A 44 -1.54 3.51 -3.81
CA GLY A 44 -2.67 4.44 -3.64
C GLY A 44 -2.92 5.32 -4.86
N PRO A 45 -1.89 6.02 -5.40
CA PRO A 45 -2.03 6.81 -6.63
C PRO A 45 -2.46 6.00 -7.84
N ILE A 46 -1.98 4.76 -7.99
CA ILE A 46 -2.40 3.88 -9.10
C ILE A 46 -3.88 3.51 -8.94
N ILE A 47 -4.31 3.15 -7.73
CA ILE A 47 -5.72 2.85 -7.46
C ILE A 47 -6.61 4.09 -7.71
N ASP A 48 -6.22 5.27 -7.22
CA ASP A 48 -6.97 6.50 -7.48
C ASP A 48 -6.95 6.87 -8.97
N SER A 49 -5.88 6.58 -9.71
CA SER A 49 -5.86 6.82 -11.16
C SER A 49 -6.79 5.87 -11.93
N LEU A 50 -6.90 4.61 -11.50
CA LEU A 50 -7.72 3.58 -12.16
C LEU A 50 -9.20 3.66 -11.75
N TYR A 51 -9.45 3.93 -10.48
CA TYR A 51 -10.77 3.85 -9.85
C TYR A 51 -11.24 5.18 -9.26
N GLY A 52 -10.44 6.25 -9.31
CA GLY A 52 -10.77 7.53 -8.69
C GLY A 52 -11.97 8.21 -9.30
N ARG A 53 -12.33 7.99 -10.57
CA ARG A 53 -13.59 8.52 -11.13
C ARG A 53 -14.84 7.89 -10.49
N PRO A 54 -14.99 6.55 -10.45
CA PRO A 54 -16.11 5.94 -9.74
C PRO A 54 -16.07 6.18 -8.22
N ILE A 55 -14.90 6.23 -7.60
CA ILE A 55 -14.76 6.46 -6.15
C ILE A 55 -15.04 7.93 -5.77
N ALA A 56 -14.59 8.90 -6.58
CA ALA A 56 -14.88 10.32 -6.37
C ALA A 56 -16.37 10.63 -6.47
N ASN A 57 -17.09 9.98 -7.39
CA ASN A 57 -18.55 10.16 -7.48
C ASN A 57 -19.31 9.63 -6.26
N LEU A 58 -18.71 8.72 -5.47
CA LEU A 58 -19.31 8.14 -4.27
C LEU A 58 -19.01 8.94 -2.99
N TYR A 59 -17.87 9.65 -2.94
CA TYR A 59 -17.37 10.27 -1.71
C TYR A 59 -16.83 11.72 -1.88
N ASP A 60 -16.96 12.33 -3.06
CA ASP A 60 -16.37 13.64 -3.44
C ASP A 60 -14.85 13.76 -3.18
N PHE A 61 -14.17 12.62 -3.04
CA PHE A 61 -12.78 12.56 -2.61
C PHE A 61 -11.92 11.79 -3.61
N SER A 62 -11.37 12.51 -4.60
CA SER A 62 -10.61 11.95 -5.72
C SER A 62 -9.28 11.29 -5.35
N HIS A 63 -8.78 11.50 -4.13
CA HIS A 63 -7.45 11.06 -3.68
C HIS A 63 -7.49 10.24 -2.39
N LEU A 64 -8.61 9.58 -2.13
CA LEU A 64 -8.86 8.86 -0.88
C LEU A 64 -7.86 7.72 -0.69
N MET A 65 -7.61 6.91 -1.73
CA MET A 65 -6.73 5.73 -1.59
C MET A 65 -5.27 6.13 -1.46
N THR A 66 -4.85 7.21 -2.12
CA THR A 66 -3.53 7.82 -1.94
C THR A 66 -3.31 8.28 -0.50
N PHE A 67 -4.32 8.91 0.10
CA PHE A 67 -4.24 9.34 1.48
C PHE A 67 -4.13 8.15 2.45
N ILE A 68 -4.92 7.09 2.21
CA ILE A 68 -4.85 5.85 3.00
C ILE A 68 -3.48 5.18 2.88
N SER A 69 -2.95 4.99 1.66
CA SER A 69 -1.64 4.36 1.47
C SER A 69 -0.52 5.17 2.13
N ALA A 70 -0.56 6.50 2.01
CA ALA A 70 0.41 7.38 2.64
C ALA A 70 0.35 7.29 4.18
N SER A 71 -0.85 7.30 4.75
CA SER A 71 -1.06 7.18 6.20
C SER A 71 -0.57 5.83 6.73
N LEU A 72 -0.85 4.73 6.01
CA LEU A 72 -0.35 3.39 6.36
C LEU A 72 1.18 3.32 6.30
N PHE A 73 1.79 3.86 5.25
CA PHE A 73 3.24 3.91 5.12
C PHE A 73 3.87 4.66 6.29
N ILE A 74 3.39 5.87 6.59
CA ILE A 74 3.87 6.71 7.70
C ILE A 74 3.72 5.98 9.04
N SER A 75 2.54 5.41 9.31
CA SER A 75 2.27 4.68 10.53
C SER A 75 3.22 3.50 10.70
N SER A 76 3.40 2.71 9.64
CA SER A 76 4.33 1.56 9.66
C SER A 76 5.77 1.99 9.87
N PHE A 77 6.19 3.12 9.28
CA PHE A 77 7.52 3.67 9.43
C PHE A 77 7.80 4.05 10.89
N PHE A 78 6.86 4.75 11.54
CA PHE A 78 6.98 5.10 12.95
C PHE A 78 6.95 3.87 13.87
N ILE A 79 6.04 2.91 13.60
CA ILE A 79 5.92 1.67 14.39
C ILE A 79 7.22 0.85 14.30
N LYS A 80 7.74 0.64 13.09
CA LYS A 80 8.99 -0.10 12.88
C LYS A 80 10.19 0.62 13.46
N LYS A 81 10.26 1.95 13.35
CA LYS A 81 11.32 2.76 13.97
C LYS A 81 11.33 2.58 15.50
N ARG A 82 10.15 2.49 16.13
CA ARG A 82 10.00 2.20 17.56
C ARG A 82 10.36 0.75 17.92
N LEU A 83 9.95 -0.23 17.09
CA LEU A 83 10.22 -1.65 17.32
C LEU A 83 11.69 -2.05 17.11
N LYS A 84 12.38 -1.50 16.11
CA LYS A 84 13.84 -1.71 15.94
C LYS A 84 14.63 -1.20 17.14
N PHE A 85 14.11 -0.19 17.84
CA PHE A 85 14.70 0.30 19.10
C PHE A 85 14.52 -0.69 20.27
N TYR A 86 13.51 -1.55 20.23
CA TYR A 86 13.26 -2.58 21.25
C TYR A 86 13.97 -3.90 20.95
N SER A 87 14.21 -4.23 19.68
CA SER A 87 14.94 -5.45 19.29
C SER A 87 16.46 -5.40 19.53
N ASN A 88 17.01 -4.22 19.82
CA ASN A 88 18.45 -3.98 20.01
C ASN A 88 18.82 -3.71 21.49
N ARG A 89 17.95 -4.07 22.43
CA ARG A 89 18.24 -4.19 23.87
C ARG A 89 18.09 -5.64 24.27
#